data_AF-A0A7C6VCW5-F1
#
_entry.id   AF-A0A7C6VCW5-F1
#
_cell.length_a   1.000
_cell.length_b   1.000
_cell.length_c   1.000
_cell.angle_alpha   90.00
_cell.angle_beta   90.00
_cell.angle_gamma   90.00
#
_symmetry.space_group_name_H-M   'P 1'
#
loop_
_entity.id
_entity.type
_entity.pdbx_description
1 polymer ?
#
loop_
_entity_poly.entity_id
_entity_poly.type
_entity_poly.pdbx_seq_one_letter_code
_entity_poly.pdbx_strand_id
1 'polypeptide(L)'
;IMFEMKNENDETATKHKNEDFLKELDKDRIEKGCEYAVLVSLLEPDNELYNTGIVDVSHRYPKMYVIRPQFFIQMITVLRNASMKALEYKTELDLVKAQNIDITNFENELETFKSAFGKNYDLASRRFHTAIDEIDKSIDRLQKAKDALLGSERNLRLANDKAQDVTIKKLTRRNPTMAAKFAELEASIDSVDE
;
A
#
# COMPACT_ATOMS: atom_id res chain seq x y z
N ILE A 1 3.76 27.58 -36.14
CA ILE A 1 4.75 28.02 -37.16
C ILE A 1 4.08 29.13 -37.96
N MET A 2 4.76 30.24 -38.15
CA MET A 2 4.25 31.39 -38.90
C MET A 2 4.95 31.48 -40.26
N PHE A 3 4.19 31.73 -41.31
CA PHE A 3 4.72 31.99 -42.64
C PHE A 3 4.36 33.42 -43.05
N GLU A 4 5.33 34.15 -43.59
CA GLU A 4 5.10 35.45 -44.20
C GLU A 4 5.59 35.43 -45.63
N MET A 5 4.77 35.87 -46.58
CA MET A 5 5.12 35.89 -48.00
C MET A 5 5.49 37.30 -48.44
N LYS A 6 6.63 37.45 -49.13
CA LYS A 6 7.06 38.71 -49.75
C LYS A 6 7.36 38.50 -51.23
N ASN A 7 6.83 39.40 -52.05
CA ASN A 7 7.10 39.45 -53.47
C ASN A 7 7.62 40.83 -53.84
N GLU A 8 8.46 40.87 -54.87
CA GLU A 8 8.90 42.10 -55.52
C GLU A 8 7.92 42.38 -56.67
N ASN A 9 7.23 43.52 -56.67
CA ASN A 9 6.49 43.97 -57.85
C ASN A 9 7.45 44.79 -58.72
N ASP A 10 7.52 44.46 -60.01
CA ASP A 10 8.47 45.01 -61.00
C ASP A 10 8.43 46.57 -61.12
N GLU A 11 7.39 47.22 -60.61
CA GLU A 11 7.17 48.67 -60.73
C GLU A 11 7.64 49.50 -59.52
N THR A 12 8.22 48.88 -58.49
CA THR A 12 8.59 49.61 -57.26
C THR A 12 9.96 50.30 -57.36
N ALA A 13 10.00 51.60 -57.03
CA ALA A 13 11.20 52.44 -57.14
C ALA A 13 12.33 52.09 -56.15
N THR A 14 12.05 51.25 -55.13
CA THR A 14 13.01 50.80 -54.13
C THR A 14 12.88 49.30 -53.93
N LYS A 15 13.93 48.56 -54.31
CA LYS A 15 14.05 47.13 -54.05
C LYS A 15 14.26 46.90 -52.55
N HIS A 16 13.38 46.14 -51.92
CA HIS A 16 13.49 45.78 -50.50
C HIS A 16 14.35 44.53 -50.31
N LYS A 17 15.06 44.45 -49.18
CA LYS A 17 15.86 43.28 -48.82
C LYS A 17 15.09 42.37 -47.87
N ASN A 18 15.47 41.09 -47.84
CA ASN A 18 14.90 40.13 -46.89
C ASN A 18 15.10 40.58 -45.43
N GLU A 19 16.25 41.19 -45.13
CA GLU A 19 16.60 41.66 -43.79
C GLU A 19 15.62 42.72 -43.25
N ASP A 20 14.98 43.50 -44.13
CA ASP A 20 14.06 44.58 -43.75
C ASP A 20 12.80 44.03 -43.04
N PHE A 21 12.44 42.78 -43.29
CA PHE A 21 11.21 42.15 -42.78
C PHE A 21 11.44 41.25 -41.56
N LEU A 22 12.68 40.83 -41.27
CA LEU A 22 12.96 39.84 -40.22
C LEU A 22 12.54 40.32 -38.82
N LYS A 23 12.70 41.62 -38.53
CA LYS A 23 12.35 42.20 -37.23
C LYS A 23 10.84 42.20 -36.99
N GLU A 24 10.08 42.58 -38.01
CA GLU A 24 8.61 42.59 -37.93
C GLU A 24 8.07 41.16 -37.84
N LEU A 25 8.62 40.26 -38.66
CA LEU A 25 8.31 38.83 -38.61
C LEU A 25 8.56 38.21 -37.23
N ASP A 26 9.67 38.55 -36.57
CA ASP A 26 9.97 38.03 -35.22
C ASP A 26 9.00 38.58 -34.17
N LYS A 27 8.66 39.87 -34.27
CA LYS A 27 7.67 40.49 -33.39
C LYS A 27 6.31 39.79 -33.52
N ASP A 28 5.82 39.64 -34.75
CA ASP A 28 4.57 38.95 -35.05
C ASP A 28 4.59 37.48 -34.57
N ARG A 29 5.72 36.79 -34.72
CA ARG A 29 5.92 35.42 -34.24
C ARG A 29 5.73 35.34 -32.73
N ILE A 30 6.31 36.26 -31.97
CA ILE A 30 6.23 36.31 -30.51
C ILE A 30 4.79 36.64 -30.07
N GLU A 31 4.18 37.66 -30.67
CA GLU A 31 2.82 38.09 -30.33
C GLU A 31 1.78 36.98 -30.58
N LYS A 32 1.97 36.19 -31.65
CA LYS A 32 1.09 35.06 -31.98
C LYS A 32 1.49 33.75 -31.30
N GLY A 33 2.50 33.75 -30.43
CA GLY A 33 2.98 32.57 -29.70
C GLY A 33 3.51 31.46 -30.61
N CYS A 34 4.01 31.79 -31.81
CA CYS A 34 4.53 30.83 -32.75
C CYS A 34 5.99 30.44 -32.43
N GLU A 35 6.27 29.13 -32.44
CA GLU A 35 7.63 28.65 -32.14
C GLU A 35 8.64 28.97 -33.26
N TYR A 36 8.22 28.84 -34.52
CA TYR A 36 9.06 29.08 -35.70
C TYR A 36 8.43 30.15 -36.58
N ALA A 37 9.26 30.93 -37.27
CA ALA A 37 8.86 31.84 -38.34
C ALA A 37 9.63 31.56 -39.63
N VAL A 38 8.93 31.65 -40.76
CA VAL A 38 9.50 31.38 -42.08
C VAL A 38 9.11 32.50 -43.03
N LEU A 39 10.11 33.24 -43.51
CA LEU A 39 9.95 34.23 -44.57
C LEU A 39 10.02 33.53 -45.93
N VAL A 40 8.94 33.56 -46.68
CA VAL A 40 8.86 33.05 -48.06
C VAL A 40 9.02 34.23 -49.00
N SER A 41 10.17 34.36 -49.64
CA SER A 41 10.53 35.60 -50.34
C SER A 41 10.95 35.39 -51.79
N LEU A 42 10.47 36.27 -52.66
CA LEU A 42 10.98 36.47 -54.03
C LEU A 42 11.91 37.68 -54.15
N LEU A 43 12.17 38.39 -53.06
CA LEU A 43 13.07 39.57 -53.02
C LEU A 43 14.52 39.18 -53.26
N GLU A 44 15.31 40.10 -53.79
CA GLU A 44 16.74 39.89 -54.07
C GLU A 44 16.96 38.65 -54.96
N PRO A 45 16.38 38.60 -56.18
CA PRO A 45 16.38 37.41 -57.03
C PRO A 45 17.79 36.95 -57.43
N ASP A 46 18.77 37.85 -57.45
CA ASP A 46 20.17 37.56 -57.80
C ASP A 46 21.03 37.14 -56.58
N ASN A 47 20.45 37.08 -55.39
CA ASN A 47 21.19 36.76 -54.16
C ASN A 47 21.47 35.25 -54.04
N GLU A 48 22.74 34.86 -54.20
CA GLU A 48 23.18 33.46 -54.15
C GLU A 48 22.80 32.78 -52.84
N LEU A 49 22.93 33.45 -51.68
CA LEU A 49 22.65 32.85 -50.38
C LEU A 49 21.19 32.34 -50.32
N TYR A 50 20.22 33.19 -50.66
CA TYR A 50 18.80 32.83 -50.61
C TYR A 50 18.35 31.91 -51.75
N ASN A 51 19.14 31.80 -52.82
CA ASN A 51 18.85 30.90 -53.94
C ASN A 51 19.33 29.46 -53.73
N THR A 52 20.23 29.22 -52.76
CA THR A 52 20.77 27.88 -52.48
C THR A 52 19.78 26.93 -51.79
N GLY A 53 18.74 27.43 -51.14
CA GLY A 53 17.78 26.57 -50.44
C GLY A 53 17.05 27.23 -49.27
N ILE A 54 16.92 26.45 -48.19
CA ILE A 54 16.40 26.92 -46.90
C ILE A 54 17.54 27.56 -46.13
N VAL A 55 17.48 28.86 -45.93
CA VAL A 55 18.50 29.62 -45.20
C VAL A 55 18.10 29.76 -43.74
N ASP A 56 18.95 29.30 -42.84
CA ASP A 56 18.80 29.54 -41.41
C ASP A 56 19.28 30.96 -41.04
N VAL A 57 18.41 31.72 -40.37
CA VAL A 57 18.74 33.04 -39.83
C VAL A 57 18.64 33.08 -38.29
N SER A 58 18.68 31.90 -37.65
CA SER A 58 18.61 31.71 -36.21
C SER A 58 19.68 32.43 -35.40
N HIS A 59 20.82 32.74 -36.03
CA HIS A 59 21.89 33.55 -35.43
C HIS A 59 21.46 34.99 -35.14
N ARG A 60 20.45 35.52 -35.85
CA ARG A 60 19.87 36.84 -35.60
C ARG A 60 18.52 36.75 -34.89
N TYR A 61 17.64 35.86 -35.34
CA TYR A 61 16.30 35.69 -34.81
C TYR A 61 16.02 34.22 -34.53
N PRO A 62 15.87 33.80 -33.26
CA PRO A 62 15.76 32.39 -32.92
C PRO A 62 14.68 31.66 -33.71
N LYS A 63 15.02 30.47 -34.24
CA LYS A 63 14.09 29.57 -34.93
C LYS A 63 13.41 30.20 -36.16
N MET A 64 14.14 31.07 -36.87
CA MET A 64 13.66 31.73 -38.08
C MET A 64 14.41 31.27 -39.33
N TYR A 65 13.69 31.09 -40.43
CA TYR A 65 14.24 30.66 -41.72
C TYR A 65 13.76 31.57 -42.85
N VAL A 66 14.55 31.68 -43.91
CA VAL A 66 14.18 32.34 -45.17
C VAL A 66 14.21 31.30 -46.29
N ILE A 67 13.13 31.23 -47.06
CA ILE A 67 12.98 30.26 -48.15
C ILE A 67 12.45 30.94 -49.41
N ARG A 68 12.77 30.36 -50.56
CA ARG A 68 12.06 30.67 -51.81
C ARG A 68 10.76 29.87 -51.93
N PRO A 69 9.76 30.32 -52.71
CA PRO A 69 8.47 29.63 -52.84
C PRO A 69 8.57 28.16 -53.27
N GLN A 70 9.55 27.78 -54.09
CA GLN A 70 9.76 26.39 -54.52
C GLN A 70 10.03 25.42 -53.37
N PHE A 71 10.61 25.89 -52.27
CA PHE A 71 10.90 25.07 -51.09
C PHE A 71 9.72 25.01 -50.09
N PHE A 72 8.66 25.79 -50.32
CA PHE A 72 7.52 25.89 -49.41
C PHE A 72 6.81 24.54 -49.21
N ILE A 73 6.50 23.83 -50.31
CA ILE A 73 5.83 22.53 -50.25
C ILE A 73 6.69 21.48 -49.53
N GLN A 74 8.00 21.49 -49.78
CA GLN A 74 8.94 20.57 -49.14
C GLN A 74 9.02 20.83 -47.64
N MET A 75 9.09 22.10 -47.22
CA MET A 75 9.05 22.50 -45.82
C MET A 75 7.78 22.02 -45.13
N ILE A 76 6.60 22.26 -45.73
CA ILE A 76 5.33 21.80 -45.18
C ILE A 76 5.26 20.28 -45.05
N THR A 77 5.82 19.54 -46.03
CA THR A 77 5.82 18.07 -46.01
C THR A 77 6.69 17.53 -44.88
N VAL A 78 7.89 18.09 -44.68
CA VAL A 78 8.78 17.71 -43.56
C VAL A 78 8.10 18.02 -42.23
N LEU A 79 7.53 19.22 -42.08
CA LEU A 79 6.82 19.63 -40.87
C LEU A 79 5.62 18.72 -40.57
N ARG A 80 4.83 18.37 -41.59
CA ARG A 80 3.70 17.44 -41.45
C ARG A 80 4.18 16.08 -40.94
N ASN A 81 5.19 15.51 -41.60
CA ASN A 81 5.69 14.18 -41.26
C ASN A 81 6.32 14.15 -39.85
N ALA A 82 7.06 15.20 -39.47
CA ALA A 82 7.60 15.34 -38.12
C ALA A 82 6.48 15.49 -37.07
N SER A 83 5.44 16.28 -37.37
CA SER A 83 4.30 16.49 -36.47
C SER A 83 3.49 15.20 -36.25
N MET A 84 3.28 14.40 -37.30
CA MET A 84 2.59 13.10 -37.18
C MET A 84 3.36 12.13 -36.29
N LYS A 85 4.68 12.02 -36.47
CA LYS A 85 5.52 11.16 -35.61
C LYS A 85 5.59 11.66 -34.17
N ALA A 86 5.63 12.98 -33.96
CA ALA A 86 5.62 13.56 -32.62
C ALA A 86 4.31 13.29 -31.87
N LEU A 87 3.18 13.25 -32.59
CA LEU A 87 1.88 12.91 -32.02
C LEU A 87 1.83 11.45 -31.55
N GLU A 88 2.27 10.52 -32.39
CA GLU A 88 2.38 9.09 -32.02
C GLU A 88 3.25 8.89 -30.78
N TYR A 89 4.42 9.53 -30.75
CA TYR A 89 5.34 9.43 -29.61
C TYR A 89 4.76 10.04 -28.32
N LYS A 90 4.02 11.15 -28.41
CA LYS A 90 3.32 11.74 -27.26
C LYS A 90 2.24 10.79 -26.74
N THR A 91 1.48 10.15 -27.62
CA THR A 91 0.45 9.19 -27.21
C THR A 91 1.04 7.95 -26.53
N GLU A 92 2.17 7.43 -27.02
CA GLU A 92 2.88 6.33 -26.36
C GLU A 92 3.42 6.73 -24.98
N LEU A 93 4.01 7.92 -24.85
CA LEU A 93 4.50 8.44 -23.58
C LEU A 93 3.40 8.61 -22.54
N ASP A 94 2.24 9.12 -22.94
CA ASP A 94 1.09 9.27 -22.04
C ASP A 94 0.58 7.90 -21.57
N LEU A 95 0.60 6.89 -22.44
CA LEU A 95 0.23 5.50 -22.12
C LEU A 95 1.23 4.87 -21.12
N VAL A 96 2.53 5.06 -21.33
CA VAL A 96 3.60 4.59 -20.42
C VAL A 96 3.52 5.30 -19.05
N LYS A 97 3.26 6.61 -19.03
CA LYS A 97 3.08 7.35 -17.76
C LYS A 97 1.86 6.87 -16.99
N ALA A 98 0.75 6.57 -17.66
CA ALA A 98 -0.44 6.02 -17.02
C ALA A 98 -0.15 4.65 -16.37
N GLN A 99 0.62 3.78 -17.05
CA GLN A 99 1.02 2.48 -16.49
C GLN A 99 1.91 2.60 -15.25
N ASN A 100 2.82 3.57 -15.19
CA ASN A 100 3.71 3.76 -14.03
C ASN A 100 2.98 4.26 -12.76
N ILE A 101 1.93 5.08 -12.93
CA ILE A 101 1.12 5.57 -11.80
C ILE A 101 0.39 4.41 -11.13
N ASP A 102 -0.09 3.43 -11.91
CA ASP A 102 -0.83 2.28 -11.40
C ASP A 102 0.06 1.34 -10.57
N ILE A 103 1.29 1.08 -11.03
CA ILE A 103 2.26 0.23 -10.31
C ILE A 103 2.62 0.83 -8.94
N THR A 104 2.83 2.15 -8.87
CA THR A 104 3.20 2.82 -7.61
C THR A 104 2.06 2.81 -6.60
N ASN A 105 0.81 3.00 -7.05
CA ASN A 105 -0.36 2.90 -6.17
C ASN A 105 -0.53 1.48 -5.64
N PHE A 106 -0.36 0.48 -6.51
CA PHE A 106 -0.42 -0.92 -6.13
C PHE A 106 0.64 -1.30 -5.09
N GLU A 107 1.88 -0.85 -5.23
CA GLU A 107 2.94 -1.09 -4.23
C GLU A 107 2.59 -0.48 -2.86
N ASN A 108 2.07 0.74 -2.85
CA ASN A 108 1.65 1.41 -1.60
C ASN A 108 0.46 0.69 -0.94
N GLU A 109 -0.51 0.24 -1.72
CA GLU A 109 -1.65 -0.55 -1.21
C GLU A 109 -1.19 -1.89 -0.63
N LEU A 110 -0.26 -2.57 -1.32
CA LEU A 110 0.28 -3.86 -0.89
C LEU A 110 1.11 -3.74 0.40
N GLU A 111 1.89 -2.68 0.54
CA GLU A 111 2.64 -2.42 1.78
C GLU A 111 1.71 -2.08 2.95
N THR A 112 0.66 -1.28 2.69
CA THR A 112 -0.37 -0.98 3.69
C THR A 112 -1.10 -2.25 4.15
N PHE A 113 -1.45 -3.13 3.20
CA PHE A 113 -2.06 -4.42 3.49
C PHE A 113 -1.14 -5.30 4.35
N LYS A 114 0.15 -5.44 3.98
CA LYS A 114 1.12 -6.23 4.75
C LYS A 114 1.27 -5.71 6.18
N SER A 115 1.39 -4.39 6.35
CA SER A 115 1.53 -3.76 7.67
C SER A 115 0.31 -3.98 8.55
N ALA A 116 -0.89 -3.80 7.99
CA ALA A 116 -2.15 -4.04 8.71
C ALA A 116 -2.32 -5.52 9.07
N PHE A 117 -2.01 -6.43 8.14
CA PHE A 117 -2.09 -7.86 8.34
C PHE A 117 -1.11 -8.34 9.44
N GLY A 118 0.14 -7.88 9.40
CA GLY A 118 1.15 -8.21 10.42
C GLY A 118 0.73 -7.78 11.82
N LYS A 119 0.24 -6.54 11.98
CA LYS A 119 -0.26 -6.05 13.28
C LYS A 119 -1.43 -6.86 13.82
N ASN A 120 -2.38 -7.22 12.95
CA ASN A 120 -3.54 -8.02 13.34
C ASN A 120 -3.15 -9.44 13.73
N TYR A 121 -2.23 -10.05 12.98
CA TYR A 121 -1.70 -11.37 13.28
C TYR A 121 -0.97 -11.40 14.63
N ASP A 122 -0.09 -10.44 14.88
CA ASP A 122 0.64 -10.33 16.15
C ASP A 122 -0.31 -10.14 17.34
N LEU A 123 -1.33 -9.28 17.20
CA LEU A 123 -2.32 -9.06 18.25
C LEU A 123 -3.15 -10.32 18.52
N ALA A 124 -3.59 -11.00 17.47
CA ALA A 124 -4.32 -12.25 17.58
C ALA A 124 -3.46 -13.33 18.27
N SER A 125 -2.20 -13.49 17.84
CA SER A 125 -1.25 -14.43 18.43
C SER A 125 -1.05 -14.18 19.92
N ARG A 126 -0.83 -12.92 20.34
CA ARG A 126 -0.71 -12.57 21.76
C ARG A 126 -1.97 -12.93 22.55
N ARG A 127 -3.16 -12.60 22.03
CA ARG A 127 -4.43 -12.95 22.68
C ARG A 127 -4.63 -14.46 22.79
N PHE A 128 -4.23 -15.22 21.77
CA PHE A 128 -4.25 -16.68 21.82
C PHE A 128 -3.36 -17.21 22.94
N HIS A 129 -2.11 -16.72 23.08
CA HIS A 129 -1.22 -17.15 24.15
C HIS A 129 -1.77 -16.80 25.54
N THR A 130 -2.33 -15.59 25.72
CA THR A 130 -2.97 -15.20 26.98
C THR A 130 -4.17 -16.11 27.32
N ALA A 131 -4.98 -16.48 26.33
CA ALA A 131 -6.09 -17.39 26.53
C ALA A 131 -5.62 -18.80 26.96
N ILE A 132 -4.52 -19.30 26.36
CA ILE A 132 -3.89 -20.57 26.79
C ILE A 132 -3.41 -20.47 28.24
N ASP A 133 -2.72 -19.39 28.62
CA ASP A 133 -2.28 -19.18 30.01
C ASP A 133 -3.45 -19.16 31.01
N GLU A 134 -4.60 -18.59 30.63
CA GLU A 134 -5.81 -18.60 31.47
C GLU A 134 -6.44 -19.98 31.58
N ILE A 135 -6.41 -20.76 30.50
CA ILE A 135 -6.87 -22.16 30.50
C ILE A 135 -6.00 -22.98 31.47
N ASP A 136 -4.68 -22.85 31.40
CA ASP A 136 -3.75 -23.59 32.26
C ASP A 136 -3.94 -23.24 33.74
N LYS A 137 -4.14 -21.96 34.07
CA LYS A 137 -4.49 -21.53 35.44
C LYS A 137 -5.82 -22.11 35.90
N SER A 138 -6.79 -22.24 35.00
CA SER A 138 -8.09 -22.84 35.32
C SER A 138 -7.95 -24.35 35.58
N ILE A 139 -7.11 -25.04 34.81
CA ILE A 139 -6.79 -26.45 35.03
C ILE A 139 -6.12 -26.66 36.40
N ASP A 140 -5.14 -25.84 36.78
CA ASP A 140 -4.49 -25.90 38.09
C ASP A 140 -5.49 -25.72 39.24
N ARG A 141 -6.42 -24.76 39.12
CA ARG A 141 -7.50 -24.56 40.09
C ARG A 141 -8.41 -25.78 40.20
N LEU A 142 -8.79 -26.38 39.07
CA LEU A 142 -9.62 -27.59 39.05
C LEU A 142 -8.90 -28.80 39.66
N GLN A 143 -7.59 -28.94 39.43
CA GLN A 143 -6.76 -29.98 40.06
C GLN A 143 -6.71 -29.81 41.58
N LYS A 144 -6.43 -28.59 42.07
CA LYS A 144 -6.44 -28.29 43.52
C LYS A 144 -7.80 -28.56 44.16
N ALA A 145 -8.89 -28.20 43.49
CA ALA A 145 -10.25 -28.49 43.97
C ALA A 145 -10.51 -30.00 44.05
N LYS A 146 -10.10 -30.76 43.04
CA LYS A 146 -10.16 -32.23 43.04
C LYS A 146 -9.37 -32.83 44.21
N ASP A 147 -8.15 -32.39 44.45
CA ASP A 147 -7.30 -32.90 45.53
C ASP A 147 -7.89 -32.60 46.92
N ALA A 148 -8.47 -31.41 47.11
CA ALA A 148 -9.17 -31.04 48.34
C ALA A 148 -10.41 -31.93 48.59
N LEU A 149 -11.17 -32.27 47.55
CA LEU A 149 -12.31 -33.18 47.66
C LEU A 149 -11.88 -34.61 48.03
N LEU A 150 -10.83 -35.14 47.38
CA LEU A 150 -10.27 -36.45 47.74
C LEU A 150 -9.70 -36.48 49.17
N GLY A 151 -9.06 -35.39 49.61
CA GLY A 151 -8.63 -35.21 50.99
C GLY A 151 -9.81 -35.19 51.97
N SER A 152 -10.91 -34.54 51.61
CA SER A 152 -12.13 -34.48 52.41
C SER A 152 -12.79 -35.86 52.54
N GLU A 153 -12.84 -36.63 51.45
CA GLU A 153 -13.32 -38.02 51.48
C GLU A 153 -12.49 -38.89 52.45
N ARG A 154 -11.15 -38.76 52.41
CA ARG A 154 -10.27 -39.47 53.34
C ARG A 154 -10.54 -39.08 54.80
N ASN A 155 -10.79 -37.80 55.07
CA ASN A 155 -11.14 -37.32 56.40
C ASN A 155 -12.51 -37.85 56.87
N LEU A 156 -13.51 -37.88 55.98
CA LEU A 156 -14.82 -38.48 56.27
C LEU A 156 -14.69 -39.97 56.58
N ARG A 157 -13.86 -40.71 55.85
CA ARG A 157 -13.57 -42.13 56.13
C ARG A 157 -12.93 -42.30 57.51
N LEU A 158 -11.88 -41.53 57.82
CA LEU A 158 -11.24 -41.57 59.15
C LEU A 158 -12.20 -41.20 60.29
N ALA A 159 -13.11 -40.24 60.05
CA ALA A 159 -14.14 -39.87 61.01
C ALA A 159 -15.15 -41.02 61.23
N ASN A 160 -15.56 -41.70 60.15
CA ASN A 160 -16.42 -42.86 60.20
C ASN A 160 -15.74 -44.03 60.94
N ASP A 161 -14.48 -44.34 60.62
CA ASP A 161 -13.70 -45.39 61.29
C ASP A 161 -13.55 -45.08 62.78
N LYS A 162 -13.28 -43.81 63.15
CA LYS A 162 -13.24 -43.39 64.57
C LYS A 162 -14.59 -43.50 65.27
N ALA A 163 -15.69 -43.19 64.58
CA ALA A 163 -17.04 -43.32 65.13
C ALA A 163 -17.41 -44.79 65.37
N GLN A 164 -17.00 -45.70 64.48
CA GLN A 164 -17.18 -47.15 64.66
C GLN A 164 -16.22 -47.75 65.70
N ASP A 165 -14.98 -47.24 65.79
CA ASP A 165 -13.99 -47.62 66.81
C ASP A 165 -14.30 -47.05 68.22
N VAL A 166 -15.38 -46.28 68.37
CA VAL A 166 -16.06 -46.12 69.67
C VAL A 166 -16.84 -47.41 69.98
N THR A 167 -16.14 -48.54 70.00
CA THR A 167 -16.67 -49.80 70.51
C THR A 167 -16.99 -49.63 71.99
N ILE A 168 -18.03 -50.33 72.42
CA ILE A 168 -18.63 -50.32 73.77
C ILE A 168 -17.56 -50.29 74.90
N LYS A 169 -16.41 -50.95 74.69
CA LYS A 169 -15.22 -50.93 75.57
C LYS A 169 -14.68 -49.53 75.92
N LYS A 170 -14.70 -48.56 75.01
CA LYS A 170 -14.26 -47.17 75.29
C LYS A 170 -15.33 -46.37 76.06
N LEU A 171 -16.62 -46.64 75.78
CA LEU A 171 -17.77 -46.00 76.45
C LEU A 171 -17.92 -46.44 77.91
N THR A 172 -17.53 -47.68 78.26
CA THR A 172 -17.62 -48.22 79.62
C THR A 172 -16.37 -48.00 80.47
N ARG A 173 -15.21 -47.66 79.87
CA ARG A 173 -13.91 -47.52 80.56
C ARG A 173 -13.89 -46.49 81.71
N ARG A 174 -14.79 -45.50 81.72
CA ARG A 174 -14.94 -44.50 82.80
C ARG A 174 -16.29 -44.55 83.52
N ASN A 175 -17.13 -45.55 83.22
CA ASN A 175 -18.45 -45.70 83.83
C ASN A 175 -18.63 -47.14 84.36
N PRO A 176 -18.27 -47.40 85.63
CA PRO A 176 -18.28 -48.74 86.21
C PRO A 176 -19.68 -49.36 86.25
N THR A 177 -20.73 -48.54 86.34
CA THR A 177 -22.14 -48.99 86.41
C THR A 177 -22.62 -49.54 85.07
N MET A 178 -22.22 -48.93 83.95
CA MET A 178 -22.54 -49.41 82.61
C MET A 178 -21.70 -50.65 82.24
N ALA A 179 -20.43 -50.71 82.69
CA ALA A 179 -19.60 -51.90 82.52
C ALA A 179 -20.23 -53.14 83.19
N ALA A 180 -20.76 -52.99 84.41
CA ALA A 180 -21.40 -54.07 85.14
C ALA A 180 -22.68 -54.58 84.44
N LYS A 181 -23.54 -53.67 83.97
CA LYS A 181 -24.78 -54.05 83.26
C LYS A 181 -24.52 -54.79 81.94
N PHE A 182 -23.47 -54.41 81.21
CA PHE A 182 -23.09 -55.13 79.99
C PHE A 182 -22.47 -56.50 80.27
N ALA A 183 -21.70 -56.64 81.36
CA ALA A 183 -21.15 -57.92 81.79
C ALA A 183 -22.25 -58.90 82.27
N GLU A 184 -23.27 -58.41 82.97
CA GLU A 184 -24.46 -59.22 83.30
C GLU A 184 -25.21 -59.67 82.04
N LEU A 185 -25.29 -58.82 81.02
CA LEU A 185 -25.93 -59.17 79.75
C LEU A 185 -25.14 -60.23 78.98
N GLU A 186 -23.81 -60.11 78.87
CA GLU A 186 -22.96 -61.15 78.24
C GLU A 186 -23.05 -62.49 79.00
N ALA A 187 -22.98 -62.45 80.34
CA ALA A 187 -23.12 -63.66 81.16
C ALA A 187 -24.51 -64.32 81.01
N SER A 188 -25.56 -63.52 80.81
CA SER A 188 -26.91 -64.05 80.55
C SER A 188 -27.06 -64.67 79.17
N ILE A 189 -26.30 -64.21 78.17
CA ILE A 189 -26.35 -64.73 76.79
C ILE A 189 -25.54 -66.03 76.68
N ASP A 190 -24.36 -66.11 77.30
CA ASP A 190 -23.56 -67.36 77.30
C ASP A 190 -24.26 -68.50 78.06
N SER A 191 -25.14 -68.20 79.03
CA SER A 191 -25.93 -69.21 79.74
C SER A 191 -27.10 -69.82 78.93
N VAL A 192 -27.34 -69.32 77.72
CA VAL A 192 -28.43 -69.79 76.83
C VAL A 192 -27.91 -70.70 75.70
N ASP A 193 -26.59 -70.72 75.46
CA ASP A 193 -25.94 -71.51 74.40
C ASP A 193 -25.11 -72.72 74.92
N GLU A 194 -25.19 -73.05 76.22
CA GLU A 194 -24.75 -74.34 76.81
C GLU A 194 -25.94 -75.26 77.13
#